data_AF-A0A945MS52-F1
#
_entry.id   AF-A0A945MS52-F1
#
_cell.length_a   1.000
_cell.length_b   1.000
_cell.length_c   1.000
_cell.angle_alpha   90.00
_cell.angle_beta   90.00
_cell.angle_gamma   90.00
#
_symmetry.space_group_name_H-M   'P 1'
#
loop_
_entity.id
_entity.type
_entity.pdbx_description
1 polymer ?
#
loop_
_entity_poly.entity_id
_entity_poly.type
_entity_poly.pdbx_seq_one_letter_code
_entity_poly.pdbx_strand_id
1 'polypeptide(L)'
;MDLFPLFGSLALLLGLMLYLGRPLLREGQSRAVPIDDGTQQLYERKEQLLGAIIELELDHEIGKVPEEDFQRLFDQLESEALATIGKLDQLNGAGSSELESRIEAEVAALRQSAAIPSCTKCGAPRRDGDQFCPQCGTALAELS
;
A
#
# COMPACT_ATOMS: atom_id res chain seq x y z
N MET A 1 41.21 -15.02 -43.18
CA MET A 1 39.82 -14.61 -43.50
C MET A 1 39.07 -14.33 -42.18
N ASP A 2 39.73 -13.61 -41.25
CA ASP A 2 39.36 -13.60 -39.83
C ASP A 2 38.95 -12.20 -39.35
N LEU A 3 38.92 -11.22 -40.27
CA LEU A 3 38.50 -9.85 -40.00
C LEU A 3 36.97 -9.73 -39.90
N PHE A 4 36.24 -10.54 -40.67
CA PHE A 4 34.77 -10.55 -40.71
C PHE A 4 34.10 -10.84 -39.35
N PRO A 5 34.53 -11.85 -38.56
CA PRO A 5 33.95 -12.09 -37.23
C PRO A 5 34.29 -10.99 -36.22
N LEU A 6 35.46 -10.33 -36.34
CA LEU A 6 35.85 -9.21 -35.47
C LEU A 6 34.98 -7.98 -35.70
N PHE A 7 34.64 -7.67 -36.96
CA PHE A 7 33.71 -6.59 -37.26
C PHE A 7 32.28 -6.89 -36.77
N GLY A 8 31.85 -8.15 -36.86
CA GLY A 8 30.55 -8.58 -36.34
C GLY A 8 30.43 -8.44 -34.83
N SER A 9 31.46 -8.86 -34.07
CA SER A 9 31.45 -8.73 -32.61
C SER A 9 31.53 -7.26 -32.17
N LEU A 10 32.34 -6.44 -32.86
CA LEU A 10 32.43 -5.01 -32.58
C LEU A 10 31.11 -4.29 -32.83
N ALA A 11 30.43 -4.58 -33.94
CA ALA A 11 29.12 -4.00 -34.25
C ALA A 11 28.05 -4.40 -33.23
N LEU A 12 28.06 -5.66 -32.77
CA LEU A 12 27.12 -6.16 -31.78
C LEU A 12 27.36 -5.53 -30.40
N LEU A 13 28.62 -5.41 -29.97
CA LEU A 13 28.99 -4.71 -28.74
C LEU A 13 28.60 -3.24 -28.77
N LEU A 14 28.85 -2.56 -29.89
CA LEU A 14 28.51 -1.15 -30.06
C LEU A 14 26.99 -0.92 -30.07
N GLY A 15 26.24 -1.82 -30.71
CA GLY A 15 24.78 -1.82 -30.69
C GLY A 15 24.21 -2.06 -29.28
N LEU A 16 24.76 -3.02 -28.53
CA LEU A 16 24.38 -3.30 -27.15
C LEU A 16 24.66 -2.10 -26.24
N MET A 17 25.83 -1.47 -26.40
CA MET A 17 26.22 -0.29 -25.63
C MET A 17 25.29 0.89 -25.91
N LEU A 18 24.94 1.13 -27.18
CA LEU A 18 23.96 2.17 -27.56
C LEU A 18 22.55 1.86 -27.07
N TYR A 19 22.15 0.59 -27.04
CA TYR A 19 20.85 0.17 -26.53
C TYR A 19 20.75 0.37 -25.01
N LEU A 20 21.78 -0.03 -24.26
CA LEU A 20 21.90 0.15 -22.81
C LEU A 20 22.14 1.61 -22.40
N GLY A 21 22.82 2.41 -23.23
CA GLY A 21 23.04 3.85 -23.03
C GLY A 21 21.88 4.72 -23.47
N ARG A 22 20.95 4.19 -24.27
CA ARG A 22 19.73 4.88 -24.70
C ARG A 22 18.89 5.46 -23.55
N PRO A 23 18.68 4.78 -22.41
CA PRO A 23 17.99 5.38 -21.26
C PRO A 23 18.72 6.59 -20.67
N LEU A 24 20.06 6.64 -20.71
CA LEU A 24 20.84 7.80 -20.24
C LEU A 24 20.68 9.00 -21.20
N LEU A 25 20.72 8.79 -22.52
CA LEU A 25 20.50 9.89 -23.48
C LEU A 25 19.03 10.35 -23.55
N ARG A 26 18.12 9.57 -22.95
CA ARG A 26 16.69 9.87 -22.86
C ARG A 26 16.31 10.40 -21.48
N GLU A 27 17.25 11.12 -20.85
CA GLU A 27 17.15 11.79 -19.54
C GLU A 27 16.02 12.84 -19.41
N GLY A 28 15.22 13.06 -20.46
CA GLY A 28 14.07 13.96 -20.40
C GLY A 28 12.74 13.31 -20.00
N GLN A 29 12.63 11.97 -19.99
CA GLN A 29 11.32 11.30 -19.78
C GLN A 29 11.39 9.99 -19.00
N SER A 30 12.46 9.75 -18.25
CA SER A 30 12.29 9.00 -17.02
C SER A 30 11.39 9.85 -16.13
N ARG A 31 10.06 9.66 -16.25
CA ARG A 31 9.20 9.73 -15.08
C ARG A 31 9.84 8.73 -14.12
N ALA A 32 10.80 9.21 -13.32
CA ALA A 32 11.05 8.63 -12.03
C ALA A 32 9.65 8.43 -11.48
N VAL A 33 9.26 7.18 -11.21
CA VAL A 33 8.21 6.96 -10.23
C VAL A 33 8.70 7.81 -9.06
N PRO A 34 7.99 8.88 -8.67
CA PRO A 34 8.40 9.64 -7.52
C PRO A 34 8.31 8.65 -6.37
N ILE A 35 9.44 8.01 -6.05
CA ILE A 35 9.67 7.54 -4.71
C ILE A 35 9.52 8.84 -3.94
N ASP A 36 8.41 8.96 -3.23
CA ASP A 36 8.10 10.17 -2.50
C ASP A 36 9.22 10.32 -1.46
N ASP A 37 10.23 11.13 -1.80
CA ASP A 37 11.42 11.36 -0.98
C ASP A 37 10.98 11.79 0.43
N GLY A 38 9.85 12.49 0.53
CA GLY A 38 9.21 12.84 1.80
C GLY A 38 8.76 11.62 2.61
N THR A 39 8.07 10.65 2.01
CA THR A 39 7.66 9.42 2.69
C THR A 39 8.85 8.57 3.14
N GLN A 40 9.90 8.42 2.30
CA GLN A 40 11.11 7.69 2.70
C GLN A 40 11.80 8.34 3.90
N GLN A 41 11.96 9.67 3.88
CA GLN A 41 12.52 10.42 5.00
C GLN A 41 11.70 10.24 6.29
N LEU A 42 10.38 10.16 6.20
CA LEU A 42 9.53 9.89 7.36
C LEU A 42 9.72 8.47 7.92
N TYR A 43 9.88 7.47 7.06
CA TYR A 43 10.20 6.10 7.49
C TYR A 43 11.58 6.03 8.17
N GLU A 44 12.59 6.66 7.59
CA GLU A 44 13.92 6.76 8.20
C GLU A 44 13.86 7.48 9.55
N ARG A 45 13.12 8.61 9.64
CA ARG A 45 12.96 9.35 10.89
C ARG A 45 12.28 8.50 11.96
N LYS A 46 11.27 7.70 11.60
CA LYS A 46 10.60 6.77 12.51
C LYS A 46 11.59 5.75 13.07
N GLU A 47 12.40 5.12 12.22
CA GLU A 47 13.40 4.14 12.66
C GLU A 47 14.44 4.74 13.59
N GLN A 48 14.90 5.96 13.30
CA GLN A 48 15.83 6.69 14.16
C GLN A 48 15.24 6.99 15.55
N LEU A 49 13.99 7.46 15.62
CA LEU A 49 13.33 7.80 16.88
C LEU A 49 13.09 6.56 17.74
N LEU A 50 12.62 5.47 17.14
CA LEU A 50 12.41 4.21 17.85
C LEU A 50 13.74 3.62 18.33
N GLY A 51 14.80 3.70 17.51
CA GLY A 51 16.13 3.29 17.92
C GLY A 51 16.65 4.10 19.11
N ALA A 52 16.44 5.42 19.11
CA ALA A 52 16.84 6.30 20.21
C ALA A 52 16.09 5.98 21.52
N ILE A 53 14.80 5.63 21.44
CA ILE A 53 14.03 5.19 22.61
C ILE A 53 14.62 3.90 23.19
N ILE A 54 14.89 2.90 22.34
CA ILE A 54 15.48 1.62 22.76
C ILE A 54 16.86 1.84 23.40
N GLU A 55 17.70 2.70 22.81
CA GLU A 55 19.02 3.03 23.36
C GLU A 55 18.90 3.73 24.72
N LEU A 56 17.95 4.66 24.86
CA LEU A 56 17.69 5.36 26.12
C LEU A 56 17.19 4.42 27.22
N GLU A 57 16.29 3.49 26.90
CA GLU A 57 15.83 2.44 27.83
C GLU A 57 17.00 1.56 28.30
N LEU A 58 17.86 1.14 27.37
CA LEU A 58 19.05 0.35 27.70
C LEU A 58 20.01 1.13 28.62
N ASP A 59 20.25 2.41 28.32
CA ASP A 59 21.12 3.25 29.14
C ASP A 59 20.54 3.48 30.55
N HIS A 60 19.22 3.53 30.68
CA HIS A 60 18.54 3.55 31.98
C HIS A 60 18.68 2.21 32.72
N GLU A 61 18.44 1.07 32.06
CA GLU A 61 18.58 -0.26 32.65
C GLU A 61 20.00 -0.54 33.18
N ILE A 62 21.03 -0.03 32.48
CA ILE A 62 22.44 -0.16 32.87
C ILE A 62 22.82 0.89 33.95
N GLY A 63 21.92 1.81 34.28
CA GLY A 63 22.11 2.84 35.30
C GLY A 63 22.99 4.00 34.86
N LYS A 64 23.18 4.21 33.54
CA LYS A 64 23.90 5.38 33.00
C LYS A 64 23.06 6.66 33.06
N VAL A 65 21.74 6.53 33.02
CA VAL A 65 20.79 7.65 33.00
C VAL A 65 19.88 7.57 34.22
N PRO A 66 19.80 8.63 35.05
CA PRO A 66 18.90 8.66 36.20
C PRO A 66 17.44 8.75 35.76
N GLU A 67 16.53 8.23 36.58
CA GLU A 67 15.08 8.17 36.33
C GLU A 67 14.47 9.50 35.87
N GLU A 68 14.86 10.60 36.53
CA GLU A 68 14.35 11.94 36.24
C GLU A 68 14.70 12.44 34.84
N ASP A 69 15.89 12.07 34.35
CA ASP A 69 16.34 12.42 33.00
C ASP A 69 15.75 11.48 31.96
N PHE A 70 15.59 10.19 32.30
CA PHE A 70 14.95 9.20 31.46
C PHE A 70 13.52 9.63 31.10
N GLN A 71 12.67 9.92 32.09
CA GLN A 71 11.27 10.25 31.84
C GLN A 71 11.13 11.46 30.92
N ARG A 72 11.93 12.51 31.17
CA ARG A 72 11.93 13.73 30.36
C ARG A 72 12.35 13.50 28.92
N LEU A 73 13.39 12.70 28.69
CA LEU A 73 13.89 12.39 27.34
C LEU A 73 12.95 11.42 26.60
N PHE A 74 12.40 10.44 27.31
CA PHE A 74 11.44 9.47 26.79
C PHE A 74 10.17 10.18 26.30
N ASP A 75 9.55 11.02 27.13
CA ASP A 75 8.33 11.77 26.77
C ASP A 75 8.56 12.63 25.51
N GLN A 76 9.75 13.22 25.38
CA GLN A 76 10.11 14.00 24.20
C GLN A 76 10.20 13.13 22.95
N LEU A 77 10.96 12.02 23.01
CA LEU A 77 11.14 11.11 21.88
C LEU A 77 9.82 10.45 21.46
N GLU A 78 8.99 10.05 22.44
CA GLU A 78 7.67 9.47 22.21
C GLU A 78 6.77 10.45 21.45
N SER A 79 6.70 11.70 21.90
CA SER A 79 5.88 12.73 21.23
C SER A 79 6.31 12.96 19.78
N GLU A 80 7.62 12.91 19.49
CA GLU A 80 8.14 13.07 18.14
C GLU A 80 7.88 11.83 17.27
N ALA A 81 7.98 10.63 17.85
CA ALA A 81 7.68 9.38 17.19
C ALA A 81 6.19 9.34 16.78
N LEU A 82 5.29 9.66 17.70
CA LEU A 82 3.85 9.74 17.45
C LEU A 82 3.52 10.77 16.36
N ALA A 83 4.16 11.94 16.38
CA ALA A 83 3.97 12.95 15.35
C ALA A 83 4.44 12.48 13.97
N THR A 84 5.54 11.72 13.89
CA THR A 84 6.08 11.17 12.65
C THR A 84 5.20 10.05 12.10
N ILE A 85 4.75 9.15 12.96
CA ILE A 85 3.83 8.06 12.60
C ILE A 85 2.49 8.65 12.12
N GLY A 86 1.96 9.66 12.80
CA GLY A 86 0.72 10.32 12.38
C GLY A 86 0.80 10.97 10.99
N LYS A 87 1.98 11.49 10.59
CA LYS A 87 2.19 11.98 9.22
C LYS A 87 2.20 10.84 8.19
N LEU A 88 2.82 9.72 8.52
CA LEU A 88 2.80 8.52 7.66
C LEU A 88 1.37 7.98 7.51
N ASP A 89 0.58 7.96 8.58
CA ASP A 89 -0.81 7.53 8.54
C ASP A 89 -1.68 8.45 7.68
N GLN A 90 -1.44 9.76 7.70
CA GLN A 90 -2.12 10.69 6.79
C GLN A 90 -1.77 10.44 5.33
N LEU A 91 -0.50 10.17 5.02
CA LEU A 91 -0.06 9.86 3.65
C LEU A 91 -0.63 8.53 3.16
N ASN A 92 -0.60 7.50 4.01
CA ASN A 92 -1.17 6.19 3.71
C ASN A 92 -2.70 6.24 3.63
N GLY A 93 -3.35 6.98 4.53
CA GLY A 93 -4.81 7.16 4.60
C GLY A 93 -5.38 8.04 3.49
N ALA A 94 -4.63 9.03 3.00
CA ALA A 94 -5.01 9.79 1.81
C ALA A 94 -5.09 8.90 0.56
N GLY A 95 -4.18 7.91 0.45
CA GLY A 95 -4.26 6.87 -0.58
C GLY A 95 -5.41 5.87 -0.34
N SER A 96 -5.73 5.56 0.93
CA SER A 96 -6.82 4.63 1.27
C SER A 96 -8.20 5.25 1.08
N SER A 97 -8.40 6.55 1.31
CA SER A 97 -9.70 7.21 1.24
C SER A 97 -10.28 7.26 -0.19
N GLU A 98 -9.44 7.53 -1.19
CA GLU A 98 -9.85 7.47 -2.61
C GLU A 98 -10.16 6.02 -3.02
N LEU A 99 -9.33 5.07 -2.57
CA LEU A 99 -9.55 3.65 -2.83
C LEU A 99 -10.84 3.13 -2.15
N GLU A 100 -11.09 3.51 -0.90
CA GLU A 100 -12.31 3.21 -0.16
C GLU A 100 -13.53 3.79 -0.87
N SER A 101 -13.47 5.06 -1.28
CA SER A 101 -14.57 5.71 -2.02
C SER A 101 -14.89 4.97 -3.32
N ARG A 102 -13.87 4.50 -4.05
CA ARG A 102 -14.06 3.70 -5.27
C ARG A 102 -14.65 2.33 -4.96
N ILE A 103 -14.21 1.66 -3.89
CA ILE A 103 -14.77 0.37 -3.47
C ILE A 103 -16.23 0.54 -3.05
N GLU A 104 -16.56 1.58 -2.29
CA GLU A 104 -17.94 1.89 -1.88
C GLU A 104 -18.85 2.17 -3.07
N ALA A 105 -18.36 2.95 -4.05
CA ALA A 105 -19.10 3.22 -5.27
C ALA A 105 -19.38 1.95 -6.08
N GLU A 106 -18.38 1.07 -6.23
CA GLU A 106 -18.55 -0.21 -6.92
C GLU A 106 -19.53 -1.13 -6.19
N VAL A 107 -19.43 -1.24 -4.86
CA VAL A 107 -20.38 -2.01 -4.04
C VAL A 107 -21.80 -1.45 -4.13
N ALA A 108 -21.97 -0.12 -4.15
CA ALA A 108 -23.26 0.51 -4.32
C ALA A 108 -23.87 0.24 -5.71
N ALA A 109 -23.05 0.27 -6.77
CA ALA A 109 -23.48 -0.07 -8.13
C ALA A 109 -23.91 -1.54 -8.26
N LEU A 110 -23.17 -2.46 -7.63
CA LEU A 110 -23.54 -3.87 -7.55
C LEU A 110 -24.86 -4.08 -6.78
N ARG A 111 -25.10 -3.34 -5.70
CA ARG A 111 -26.36 -3.40 -4.94
C ARG A 111 -27.55 -2.84 -5.71
N GLN A 112 -27.37 -1.83 -6.56
CA GLN A 112 -28.45 -1.27 -7.38
C GLN A 112 -28.81 -2.17 -8.56
N SER A 113 -27.83 -2.86 -9.15
CA SER A 113 -28.07 -3.81 -10.23
C SER A 113 -28.58 -5.17 -9.73
N ALA A 114 -28.20 -5.59 -8.52
CA ALA A 114 -28.73 -6.77 -7.86
C ALA A 114 -30.00 -6.44 -7.07
N ALA A 115 -31.16 -6.37 -7.74
CA ALA A 115 -32.43 -6.53 -7.07
C ALA A 115 -32.54 -7.98 -6.58
N ILE A 116 -31.97 -8.30 -5.41
CA ILE A 116 -32.05 -9.64 -4.83
C ILE A 116 -33.53 -9.94 -4.59
N PRO A 117 -34.15 -10.87 -5.33
CA PRO A 117 -35.56 -11.14 -5.18
C PRO A 117 -35.81 -11.66 -3.76
N SER A 118 -36.76 -11.08 -3.05
CA SER A 118 -37.10 -11.53 -1.70
C SER A 118 -38.30 -12.47 -1.73
N CYS A 119 -38.38 -13.38 -0.76
CA CYS A 119 -39.53 -14.24 -0.59
C CYS A 119 -40.76 -13.40 -0.22
N THR A 120 -41.84 -13.50 -0.99
CA THR A 120 -43.09 -12.73 -0.76
C THR A 120 -43.81 -13.08 0.53
N LYS A 121 -43.49 -14.23 1.15
CA LYS A 121 -44.12 -14.68 2.40
C LYS A 121 -43.35 -14.30 3.67
N CYS A 122 -42.03 -14.37 3.65
CA CYS A 122 -41.20 -14.14 4.85
C CYS A 122 -40.12 -13.06 4.70
N GLY A 123 -39.94 -12.50 3.50
CA GLY A 123 -38.95 -11.45 3.23
C GLY A 123 -37.49 -11.92 3.10
N ALA A 124 -37.21 -13.21 3.24
CA ALA A 124 -35.85 -13.74 3.12
C ALA A 124 -35.27 -13.53 1.71
N PRO A 125 -33.97 -13.20 1.56
CA PRO A 125 -33.34 -13.07 0.25
C PRO A 125 -33.32 -14.42 -0.47
N ARG A 126 -33.75 -14.45 -1.73
CA ARG A 126 -33.67 -15.61 -2.62
C ARG A 126 -32.30 -15.62 -3.31
N ARG A 127 -31.69 -16.79 -3.42
CA ARG A 127 -30.51 -17.01 -4.26
C ARG A 127 -30.91 -17.51 -5.63
N ASP A 128 -30.09 -17.26 -6.64
CA ASP A 128 -30.34 -17.75 -7.99
C ASP A 128 -30.40 -19.29 -7.99
N GLY A 129 -31.50 -19.85 -8.51
CA GLY A 129 -31.75 -21.30 -8.54
C GLY A 129 -32.57 -21.87 -7.38
N ASP A 130 -32.96 -21.06 -6.37
CA ASP A 130 -33.82 -21.52 -5.27
C ASP A 130 -35.27 -21.80 -5.74
N GLN A 131 -35.69 -23.07 -5.78
CA GLN A 131 -37.08 -23.49 -6.05
C GLN A 131 -38.00 -23.32 -4.82
N PHE A 132 -37.42 -23.34 -3.62
CA PHE A 132 -38.13 -23.19 -2.33
C PHE A 132 -37.35 -22.27 -1.40
N CYS A 133 -38.04 -21.47 -0.60
CA CYS A 133 -37.38 -20.57 0.35
C CYS A 133 -36.71 -21.37 1.48
N PRO A 134 -35.40 -21.18 1.74
CA PRO A 134 -34.69 -21.92 2.79
C PRO A 134 -35.15 -21.58 4.21
N GLN A 135 -35.85 -20.45 4.40
CA GLN A 135 -36.30 -19.99 5.72
C GLN A 135 -37.76 -20.37 6.02
N CYS A 136 -38.66 -20.37 5.03
CA CYS A 136 -40.10 -20.60 5.27
C CYS A 136 -40.72 -21.73 4.41
N GLY A 137 -39.92 -22.39 3.55
CA GLY A 137 -40.34 -23.53 2.74
C GLY A 137 -41.35 -23.21 1.62
N THR A 138 -41.65 -21.94 1.38
CA THR A 138 -42.63 -21.56 0.34
C THR A 138 -42.03 -21.73 -1.05
N ALA A 139 -42.79 -22.32 -1.96
CA ALA A 139 -42.40 -22.47 -3.36
C ALA A 139 -42.20 -21.09 -4.00
N LEU A 140 -41.06 -20.94 -4.64
CA LEU A 140 -40.56 -19.71 -5.20
C LEU A 140 -40.78 -19.80 -6.72
N ALA A 141 -41.81 -19.13 -7.25
CA ALA A 141 -42.15 -19.21 -8.67
C ALA A 141 -40.92 -18.86 -9.54
N GLU A 142 -40.63 -19.71 -10.52
CA GLU A 142 -39.60 -19.48 -11.56
C GLU A 142 -40.03 -18.27 -12.38
N LEU A 143 -39.25 -17.19 -12.33
CA LEU A 143 -39.42 -16.08 -13.27
C LEU A 143 -38.63 -16.45 -14.53
N SER A 144 -39.36 -16.69 -15.63
CA SER A 144 -38.86 -16.77 -17.01
C SER A 144 -38.28 -15.45 -17.48
#